data_AF-A0A0F9MUV3-F1
#
_entry.id   AF-A0A0F9MUV3-F1
#
_cell.length_a   1.000
_cell.length_b   1.000
_cell.length_c   1.000
_cell.angle_alpha   90.00
_cell.angle_beta   90.00
_cell.angle_gamma   90.00
#
_symmetry.space_group_name_H-M   'P 1'
#
loop_
_entity.id
_entity.type
_entity.pdbx_description
1 polymer ?
#
loop_
_entity_poly.entity_id
_entity_poly.type
_entity_poly.pdbx_seq_one_letter_code
_entity_poly.pdbx_strand_id
1 'polypeptide(L)'
;PVLTEWGMDAIELDSPRMSGYSDLYPYRGKIMFWGCVNIQSIYTQGTPEETEREVWHMVRNLGTKNGGFGAYFYPQPGDIIAPFKNIKAFQRGLDKYGVYSKIPKYWWDYPLTQEWKDNEVPNLPPLGLENN
;
A
#
# COMPACT_ATOMS: atom_id res chain seq x y z
N PRO A 1 10.54 0.47 16.13
CA PRO A 1 9.99 -0.62 16.95
C PRO A 1 11.14 -1.53 17.40
N VAL A 2 10.98 -2.20 18.54
CA VAL A 2 11.94 -3.17 19.09
C VAL A 2 12.30 -4.28 18.07
N LEU A 3 11.39 -4.57 17.14
CA LEU A 3 11.50 -5.65 16.15
C LEU A 3 12.66 -5.50 15.16
N THR A 4 12.96 -4.28 14.68
CA THR A 4 14.09 -4.06 13.78
C THR A 4 15.43 -4.23 14.50
N GLU A 5 15.48 -3.89 15.79
CA GLU A 5 16.68 -4.07 16.62
C GLU A 5 16.95 -5.54 16.93
N TRP A 6 15.90 -6.36 16.94
CA TRP A 6 15.98 -7.81 17.08
C TRP A 6 16.37 -8.54 15.78
N GLY A 7 16.63 -7.80 14.70
CA GLY A 7 17.08 -8.37 13.43
C GLY A 7 15.95 -8.94 12.57
N MET A 8 14.70 -8.50 12.78
CA MET A 8 13.60 -8.92 11.90
C MET A 8 13.65 -8.16 10.56
N ASP A 9 13.66 -8.91 9.46
CA ASP A 9 13.75 -8.36 8.10
C ASP A 9 12.40 -7.94 7.51
N ALA A 10 11.32 -8.60 7.93
CA ALA A 10 9.98 -8.37 7.39
C ALA A 10 8.89 -8.50 8.45
N ILE A 11 7.84 -7.67 8.35
CA ILE A 11 6.61 -7.81 9.13
C ILE A 11 5.44 -7.92 8.15
N GLU A 12 4.56 -8.88 8.44
CA GLU A 12 3.31 -9.07 7.73
C GLU A 12 2.19 -8.23 8.39
N LEU A 13 1.35 -7.58 7.57
CA LEU A 13 0.23 -6.77 7.98
C LEU A 13 -1.02 -7.06 7.11
N ASP A 14 -2.00 -7.75 7.69
CA ASP A 14 -3.31 -7.97 7.08
C ASP A 14 -4.15 -6.68 6.99
N SER A 15 -3.94 -5.76 7.92
CA SER A 15 -4.66 -4.48 8.01
C SER A 15 -3.68 -3.31 8.18
N PRO A 16 -2.94 -2.94 7.12
CA PRO A 16 -1.88 -1.95 7.22
C PRO A 16 -2.38 -0.55 7.63
N ARG A 17 -3.63 -0.17 7.30
CA ARG A 17 -4.20 1.12 7.73
C ARG A 17 -4.49 1.17 9.23
N MET A 18 -4.89 0.05 9.83
CA MET A 18 -5.11 -0.07 11.27
C MET A 18 -3.82 0.10 12.08
N SER A 19 -2.67 -0.20 11.47
CA SER A 19 -1.36 0.02 12.08
C SER A 19 -0.85 1.46 11.94
N GLY A 20 -1.53 2.29 11.14
CA GLY A 20 -1.18 3.69 10.89
C GLY A 20 -0.03 3.86 9.88
N TYR A 21 -0.33 4.26 8.65
CA TYR A 21 0.72 4.51 7.64
C TYR A 21 1.74 5.55 8.10
N SER A 22 1.30 6.63 8.75
CA SER A 22 2.19 7.67 9.29
C SER A 22 3.13 7.13 10.37
N ASP A 23 2.66 6.21 11.22
CA ASP A 23 3.45 5.61 12.30
C ASP A 23 4.45 4.57 11.76
N LEU A 24 4.10 3.90 10.66
CA LEU A 24 4.97 2.93 9.97
C LEU A 24 6.02 3.62 9.08
N TYR A 25 5.73 4.82 8.57
CA TYR A 25 6.57 5.55 7.62
C TYR A 25 8.06 5.69 8.05
N PRO A 26 8.41 5.98 9.31
CA PRO A 26 9.81 6.11 9.75
C PRO A 26 10.65 4.83 9.65
N TYR A 27 10.00 3.68 9.40
CA TYR A 27 10.62 2.36 9.34
C TYR A 27 10.78 1.83 7.90
N ARG A 28 10.23 2.52 6.91
CA ARG A 28 10.41 2.18 5.50
C ARG A 28 11.89 2.09 5.14
N GLY A 29 12.29 1.03 4.44
CA GLY A 29 13.68 0.76 4.06
C GLY A 29 14.59 0.30 5.21
N LYS A 30 14.08 0.21 6.45
CA LYS A 30 14.75 -0.45 7.57
C LYS A 30 14.20 -1.86 7.79
N ILE A 31 12.91 -2.04 7.52
CA ILE A 31 12.22 -3.31 7.48
C ILE A 31 11.36 -3.38 6.21
N MET A 32 11.15 -4.59 5.72
CA MET A 32 10.18 -4.83 4.67
C MET A 32 8.78 -4.99 5.27
N PHE A 33 7.80 -4.35 4.65
CA PHE A 33 6.40 -4.57 4.99
C PHE A 33 5.77 -5.48 3.94
N TRP A 34 5.31 -6.62 4.40
CA TRP A 34 4.53 -7.56 3.61
C TRP A 34 3.06 -7.34 3.95
N GLY A 35 2.19 -7.07 2.98
CA GLY A 35 0.80 -6.83 3.34
C GLY A 35 -0.17 -6.91 2.18
N CYS A 36 -1.44 -7.06 2.54
CA CYS A 36 -2.55 -7.01 1.61
C CYS A 36 -3.27 -5.66 1.67
N VAL A 37 -4.15 -5.40 0.70
CA VAL A 37 -5.08 -4.27 0.80
C VAL A 37 -5.88 -4.44 2.11
N ASN A 38 -6.09 -3.34 2.85
CA ASN A 38 -6.69 -3.37 4.19
C ASN A 38 -8.00 -4.18 4.25
N ILE A 39 -7.96 -5.34 4.92
CA ILE A 39 -9.09 -6.30 4.94
C ILE A 39 -10.33 -5.76 5.66
N GLN A 40 -10.15 -4.84 6.61
CA GLN A 40 -11.25 -4.28 7.40
C GLN A 40 -12.13 -3.30 6.61
N SER A 41 -11.64 -2.78 5.48
CA SER A 41 -12.37 -1.77 4.70
C SER A 41 -12.13 -1.90 3.20
N ILE A 42 -11.00 -1.44 2.68
CA ILE A 42 -10.82 -1.24 1.24
C ILE A 42 -10.92 -2.56 0.47
N TYR A 43 -10.32 -3.64 0.98
CA TYR A 43 -10.28 -4.90 0.24
C TYR A 43 -11.68 -5.52 0.10
N THR A 44 -12.52 -5.35 1.12
CA THR A 44 -13.83 -6.01 1.26
C THR A 44 -14.99 -5.13 0.82
N GLN A 45 -14.91 -3.83 1.10
CA GLN A 45 -16.00 -2.85 0.90
C GLN A 45 -15.69 -1.79 -0.18
N GLY A 46 -14.42 -1.59 -0.53
CA GLY A 46 -14.02 -0.61 -1.54
C GLY A 46 -14.44 -1.00 -2.97
N THR A 47 -14.40 -0.03 -3.85
CA THR A 47 -14.52 -0.26 -5.30
C THR A 47 -13.24 -0.90 -5.86
N PRO A 48 -13.31 -1.55 -7.03
CA PRO A 48 -12.12 -2.01 -7.74
C PRO A 48 -11.12 -0.87 -8.00
N GLU A 49 -11.60 0.32 -8.33
CA GLU A 49 -10.75 1.48 -8.62
C GLU A 49 -10.02 1.97 -7.35
N GLU A 50 -10.71 1.99 -6.21
CA GLU A 50 -10.09 2.30 -4.91
C GLU A 50 -9.08 1.24 -4.50
N THR A 51 -9.41 -0.05 -4.68
CA THR A 51 -8.50 -1.16 -4.38
C THR A 51 -7.22 -1.06 -5.21
N GLU A 52 -7.34 -0.75 -6.50
CA GLU A 52 -6.18 -0.56 -7.38
C GLU A 52 -5.34 0.66 -6.97
N ARG A 53 -5.98 1.80 -6.63
CA ARG A 53 -5.27 3.00 -6.14
C ARG A 53 -4.59 2.77 -4.80
N GLU A 54 -5.18 1.98 -3.91
CA GLU A 54 -4.61 1.69 -2.60
C GLU A 54 -3.24 1.03 -2.70
N VAL A 55 -3.00 0.23 -3.73
CA VAL A 55 -1.68 -0.38 -3.96
C VAL A 55 -0.57 0.65 -4.09
N TRP A 56 -0.82 1.77 -4.78
CA TRP A 56 0.17 2.84 -4.86
C TRP A 56 0.44 3.45 -3.48
N HIS A 57 -0.62 3.71 -2.71
CA HIS A 57 -0.50 4.24 -1.36
C HIS A 57 0.28 3.30 -0.44
N MET A 58 0.06 1.99 -0.53
CA MET A 58 0.83 0.97 0.20
C MET A 58 2.31 0.99 -0.21
N VAL A 59 2.60 0.91 -1.50
CA VAL A 59 3.97 0.99 -2.05
C VAL A 59 4.69 2.24 -1.56
N ARG A 60 3.99 3.38 -1.54
CA ARG A 60 4.55 4.68 -1.18
C ARG A 60 4.75 4.87 0.33
N ASN A 61 3.80 4.43 1.16
CA ASN A 61 3.85 4.63 2.61
C ASN A 61 4.69 3.57 3.33
N LEU A 62 4.64 2.33 2.85
CA LEU A 62 5.36 1.21 3.46
C LEU A 62 6.73 0.98 2.81
N GLY A 63 6.88 1.34 1.53
CA GLY A 63 8.12 1.17 0.78
C GLY A 63 8.92 2.45 0.56
N THR A 64 9.95 2.30 -0.27
CA THR A 64 10.76 3.38 -0.83
C THR A 64 10.87 3.21 -2.34
N LYS A 65 11.40 4.21 -3.05
CA LYS A 65 11.72 4.05 -4.48
C LYS A 65 12.71 2.91 -4.79
N ASN A 66 13.37 2.36 -3.76
CA ASN A 66 14.33 1.27 -3.86
C ASN A 66 13.76 -0.09 -3.40
N GLY A 67 12.45 -0.18 -3.12
CA GLY A 67 11.80 -1.39 -2.60
C GLY A 67 11.35 -1.26 -1.14
N GLY A 68 11.03 -2.39 -0.51
CA GLY A 68 10.61 -2.47 0.90
C GLY A 68 9.13 -2.76 1.13
N PHE A 69 8.32 -2.82 0.08
CA PHE A 69 6.95 -3.33 0.13
C PHE A 69 6.82 -4.62 -0.67
N GLY A 70 6.12 -5.60 -0.12
CA GLY A 70 5.72 -6.82 -0.81
C GLY A 70 4.24 -7.09 -0.61
N ALA A 71 3.61 -7.66 -1.64
CA ALA A 71 2.20 -7.96 -1.62
C ALA A 71 1.94 -9.33 -1.00
N TYR A 72 0.97 -9.38 -0.10
CA TYR A 72 0.38 -10.60 0.42
C TYR A 72 -1.05 -10.70 -0.12
N PHE A 73 -1.44 -11.82 -0.70
CA PHE A 73 -2.84 -12.09 -1.00
C PHE A 73 -3.39 -12.95 0.12
N TYR A 74 -4.48 -12.49 0.74
CA TYR A 74 -5.11 -13.26 1.80
C TYR A 74 -5.53 -14.63 1.25
N PRO A 75 -5.08 -15.75 1.84
CA PRO A 75 -5.16 -17.08 1.23
C PRO A 75 -6.59 -17.60 1.16
N GLN A 76 -7.45 -17.15 2.08
CA GLN A 76 -8.86 -17.51 2.16
C GLN A 76 -9.73 -16.26 1.97
N PRO A 77 -9.86 -15.72 0.74
CA PRO A 77 -10.60 -14.47 0.51
C PRO A 77 -12.07 -14.57 0.89
N GLY A 78 -12.63 -15.79 0.97
CA GLY A 78 -13.99 -16.03 1.46
C GLY A 78 -14.18 -15.68 2.94
N ASP A 79 -13.16 -15.86 3.78
CA ASP A 79 -13.24 -15.60 5.23
C ASP A 79 -13.36 -14.11 5.54
N ILE A 80 -12.72 -13.28 4.71
CA ILE A 80 -12.82 -11.82 4.76
C ILE A 80 -13.92 -11.28 3.84
N ILE A 81 -14.60 -12.14 3.07
CA ILE A 81 -15.65 -11.74 2.13
C ILE A 81 -15.11 -10.73 1.09
N ALA A 82 -13.86 -10.90 0.64
CA ALA A 82 -13.27 -10.02 -0.37
C ALA A 82 -13.90 -10.27 -1.75
N PRO A 83 -14.50 -9.26 -2.40
CA PRO A 83 -15.07 -9.42 -3.73
C PRO A 83 -13.99 -9.81 -4.75
N PHE A 84 -14.28 -10.77 -5.63
CA PHE A 84 -13.34 -11.20 -6.68
C PHE A 84 -12.84 -10.04 -7.55
N LYS A 85 -13.71 -9.06 -7.83
CA LYS A 85 -13.36 -7.83 -8.56
C LYS A 85 -12.26 -7.02 -7.86
N ASN A 86 -12.25 -6.99 -6.53
CA ASN A 86 -11.25 -6.29 -5.73
C ASN A 86 -9.94 -7.10 -5.69
N ILE A 87 -10.00 -8.43 -5.60
CA ILE A 87 -8.80 -9.29 -5.74
C ILE A 87 -8.12 -9.06 -7.09
N LYS A 88 -8.89 -8.99 -8.18
CA LYS A 88 -8.35 -8.65 -9.50
C LYS A 88 -7.82 -7.22 -9.58
N ALA A 89 -8.46 -6.28 -8.91
CA ALA A 89 -7.97 -4.90 -8.84
C ALA A 89 -6.66 -4.77 -8.08
N PHE A 90 -6.49 -5.53 -7.00
CA PHE A 90 -5.23 -5.58 -6.27
C PHE A 90 -4.10 -6.07 -7.19
N GLN A 91 -4.33 -7.16 -7.94
CA GLN A 91 -3.37 -7.63 -8.95
C GLN A 91 -3.02 -6.56 -9.99
N ARG A 92 -4.03 -5.86 -10.55
CA ARG A 92 -3.76 -4.78 -11.52
C ARG A 92 -2.94 -3.65 -10.91
N GLY A 93 -3.21 -3.29 -9.66
CA GLY A 93 -2.43 -2.29 -8.93
C GLY A 93 -0.98 -2.74 -8.78
N LEU A 94 -0.73 -4.02 -8.50
CA LEU A 94 0.62 -4.58 -8.43
C LEU A 94 1.31 -4.60 -9.81
N ASP A 95 0.59 -4.95 -10.87
CA ASP A 95 1.15 -4.90 -12.23
C ASP A 95 1.56 -3.46 -12.62
N LYS A 96 0.81 -2.46 -12.12
CA LYS A 96 1.03 -1.04 -12.40
C LYS A 96 2.12 -0.40 -11.54
N TYR A 97 2.07 -0.63 -10.22
CA TYR A 97 2.92 0.03 -9.23
C TYR A 97 4.03 -0.86 -8.66
N GLY A 98 4.04 -2.16 -8.99
CA GLY A 98 5.12 -3.08 -8.62
C GLY A 98 6.38 -2.91 -9.45
N VAL A 99 6.29 -2.26 -10.62
CA VAL A 99 7.46 -1.89 -11.44
C VAL A 99 7.86 -0.45 -11.11
N TYR A 100 8.69 -0.27 -10.08
CA TYR A 100 8.93 1.04 -9.46
C TYR A 100 9.55 2.06 -10.42
N SER A 101 10.33 1.60 -11.40
CA SER A 101 10.92 2.45 -12.44
C SER A 101 9.88 3.09 -13.38
N LYS A 102 8.64 2.58 -13.42
CA LYS A 102 7.53 3.15 -14.18
C LYS A 102 6.70 4.14 -13.38
N ILE A 103 6.92 4.26 -12.06
CA ILE A 103 6.25 5.28 -11.24
C ILE A 103 6.92 6.63 -11.50
N PRO A 104 6.16 7.70 -11.82
CA PRO A 104 6.74 9.02 -12.04
C PRO A 104 7.56 9.49 -10.84
N LYS A 105 8.72 10.11 -11.08
CA LYS A 105 9.69 10.39 -10.00
C LYS A 105 9.09 11.28 -8.90
N TYR A 106 8.35 12.32 -9.29
CA TYR A 106 7.71 13.23 -8.34
C TYR A 106 6.62 12.57 -7.49
N TRP A 107 6.06 11.42 -7.89
CA TRP A 107 5.08 10.71 -7.07
C TRP A 107 5.70 10.17 -5.78
N TRP A 108 7.01 9.88 -5.79
CA TRP A 108 7.74 9.44 -4.59
C TRP A 108 7.90 10.54 -3.54
N ASP A 109 7.82 11.80 -3.94
CA ASP A 109 7.94 12.95 -3.04
C ASP A 109 6.63 13.75 -2.94
N TYR A 110 5.56 13.28 -3.59
CA TYR A 110 4.26 13.93 -3.56
C TYR A 110 3.68 13.93 -2.13
N PRO A 111 3.08 15.04 -1.67
CA PRO A 111 2.52 15.14 -0.32
C PRO A 111 1.47 14.04 -0.07
N LEU A 112 1.58 13.39 1.09
CA LEU A 112 0.61 12.41 1.57
C LEU A 112 -0.17 12.99 2.74
N THR A 113 -1.45 12.62 2.82
CA THR A 113 -2.23 12.89 4.03
C THR A 113 -1.59 12.17 5.22
N GLN A 114 -1.53 12.86 6.36
CA GLN A 114 -1.15 12.25 7.63
C GLN A 114 -2.37 11.70 8.37
N GLU A 115 -3.55 12.22 8.05
CA GLU A 115 -4.82 11.77 8.61
C GLU A 115 -5.48 10.83 7.61
N TRP A 116 -5.35 9.53 7.88
CA TRP A 116 -5.96 8.49 7.08
C TRP A 116 -7.34 8.16 7.64
N LYS A 117 -8.36 8.28 6.80
CA LYS A 117 -9.67 7.69 7.08
C LYS A 117 -9.69 6.29 6.50
N ASP A 118 -10.03 5.32 7.32
CA ASP A 118 -9.87 3.90 6.98
C ASP A 118 -10.60 3.53 5.67
N ASN A 119 -11.79 4.08 5.43
CA ASN A 119 -12.64 3.80 4.28
C ASN A 119 -12.45 4.74 3.06
N GLU A 120 -11.55 5.72 3.11
CA GLU A 120 -11.32 6.64 1.99
C GLU A 120 -9.94 6.36 1.36
N VAL A 121 -9.90 6.15 0.04
CA VAL A 121 -8.64 6.03 -0.72
C VAL A 121 -8.39 7.34 -1.46
N PRO A 122 -7.36 8.13 -1.06
CA PRO A 122 -7.07 9.39 -1.71
C PRO A 122 -6.79 9.21 -3.21
N ASN A 123 -7.02 10.27 -3.98
CA ASN A 123 -6.65 10.29 -5.38
C ASN A 123 -5.13 10.18 -5.55
N LEU A 124 -4.71 9.62 -6.68
CA LEU A 124 -3.31 9.58 -7.07
C LEU A 124 -2.81 11.00 -7.38
N PRO A 125 -1.48 11.23 -7.32
CA PRO A 125 -0.91 12.47 -7.81
C PRO A 125 -1.31 12.70 -9.29
N PRO A 126 -1.55 13.95 -9.71
CA PRO A 126 -1.97 14.24 -11.08
C PRO A 126 -0.82 14.01 -12.06
N LEU A 127 -1.11 13.41 -13.21
CA LEU A 127 -0.14 13.23 -14.29
C LEU A 127 0.21 14.58 -14.94
N GLY A 128 1.51 14.87 -15.14
CA GLY A 128 1.97 16.04 -15.90
C GLY A 128 2.61 17.20 -15.11
N LEU A 129 2.83 17.05 -13.79
CA LEU A 129 3.50 18.06 -12.97
C LEU A 129 5.03 18.12 -13.13
N GLU A 130 5.63 17.32 -14.02
CA GLU A 130 7.10 17.25 -14.19
C GLU A 130 7.74 18.50 -14.82
N ASN A 131 6.94 19.50 -15.24
CA ASN A 131 7.38 20.65 -16.02
C ASN A 131 7.24 22.02 -15.32
N ASN A 132 7.17 22.07 -13.98
CA ASN A 132 7.24 23.34 -13.24
C ASN A 132 8.42 23.35 -12.27
#